data_AF-A0A955FU78-F1
#
_entry.id   AF-A0A955FU78-F1
#
_cell.length_a   1.000
_cell.length_b   1.000
_cell.length_c   1.000
_cell.angle_alpha   90.00
_cell.angle_beta   90.00
_cell.angle_gamma   90.00
#
_symmetry.space_group_name_H-M   'P 1'
#
loop_
_entity.id
_entity.type
_entity.pdbx_description
1 polymer ?
#
loop_
_entity_poly.entity_id
_entity_poly.type
_entity_poly.pdbx_seq_one_letter_code
_entity_poly.pdbx_strand_id
1 'polypeptide(L)'
;MNHELIVKEVEVIRKWLGTGSINIFGMPFAGKDTQGKILSDMLDCPLLGGGDILRNSVIPDHVRAAQKKGLLIPTEDYINIVLPYLGQEAFRGKPLVLSSVGRWHG
;
A
#
# COMPACT_ATOMS: atom_id res chain seq x y z
N MET A 1 22.80 17.38 6.93
CA MET A 1 22.74 16.12 6.16
C MET A 1 22.87 16.50 4.69
N ASN A 2 23.82 15.93 3.94
CA ASN A 2 24.14 16.38 2.58
C ASN A 2 23.03 15.95 1.61
N HIS A 3 22.37 16.91 0.96
CA HIS A 3 21.26 16.66 0.03
C HIS A 3 21.63 15.68 -1.09
N GLU A 4 22.88 15.73 -1.56
CA GLU A 4 23.42 14.86 -2.60
C GLU A 4 23.52 13.38 -2.17
N LEU A 5 23.78 13.10 -0.89
CA LEU A 5 23.81 11.73 -0.36
C LEU A 5 22.40 11.11 -0.36
N ILE A 6 21.39 11.88 0.04
CA ILE A 6 19.99 11.44 0.10
C ILE A 6 19.49 11.09 -1.30
N VAL A 7 19.77 11.92 -2.31
CA VAL A 7 19.38 11.65 -3.70
C VAL A 7 19.98 10.33 -4.19
N LYS A 8 21.26 10.09 -3.89
CA LYS A 8 21.93 8.85 -4.28
C LYS A 8 21.32 7.62 -3.60
N GLU A 9 20.98 7.71 -2.32
CA GLU A 9 20.35 6.61 -1.57
C GLU A 9 18.95 6.28 -2.12
N VAL A 10 18.15 7.30 -2.43
CA VAL A 10 16.83 7.14 -3.03
C VAL A 10 16.90 6.42 -4.37
N GLU A 11 17.85 6.78 -5.24
CA GLU A 11 18.05 6.13 -6.53
C GLU A 11 18.48 4.66 -6.38
N VAL A 12 19.32 4.33 -5.40
CA VAL A 12 19.67 2.94 -5.09
C VAL A 12 18.42 2.14 -4.68
N ILE A 13 17.59 2.70 -3.81
CA ILE A 13 16.35 2.04 -3.36
C ILE A 13 15.38 1.88 -4.53
N ARG A 14 15.19 2.91 -5.36
CA ARG A 14 14.32 2.86 -6.54
C ARG A 14 14.75 1.76 -7.50
N LYS A 15 16.05 1.65 -7.79
CA LYS A 15 16.61 0.61 -8.65
C LYS A 15 16.46 -0.78 -8.04
N TRP A 16 16.68 -0.92 -6.73
CA TRP A 16 16.48 -2.18 -6.01
C TRP A 16 15.03 -2.63 -6.05
N LEU A 17 14.07 -1.71 -5.91
CA LEU A 17 12.64 -2.03 -5.96
C LEU A 17 12.22 -2.52 -7.34
N GLY A 18 12.64 -1.87 -8.43
CA GLY A 18 12.14 -2.22 -9.77
C GLY A 18 10.61 -2.13 -9.82
N THR A 19 9.93 -3.28 -9.92
CA THR A 19 8.46 -3.40 -9.86
C THR A 19 7.94 -4.01 -8.54
N GLY A 20 8.80 -4.10 -7.53
CA GLY A 20 8.48 -4.58 -6.19
C GLY A 20 7.76 -3.55 -5.34
N SER A 21 7.63 -3.83 -4.05
CA SER A 21 6.88 -2.97 -3.14
C SER A 21 7.51 -2.87 -1.75
N ILE A 22 7.35 -1.71 -1.10
CA ILE A 22 7.59 -1.53 0.34
C ILE A 22 6.24 -1.53 1.03
N ASN A 23 6.07 -2.33 2.07
CA ASN A 23 4.83 -2.39 2.84
C ASN A 23 5.08 -1.96 4.29
N ILE A 24 4.37 -0.90 4.71
CA ILE A 24 4.55 -0.27 6.01
C ILE A 24 3.42 -0.73 6.94
N PHE A 25 3.81 -1.38 8.02
CA PHE A 25 2.92 -1.81 9.08
C PHE A 25 3.08 -0.94 10.32
N GLY A 26 1.95 -0.66 10.97
CA GLY A 26 1.93 0.09 12.21
C GLY A 26 0.53 0.07 12.82
N MET A 27 0.48 0.24 14.14
CA MET A 27 -0.78 0.41 14.85
C MET A 27 -1.52 1.66 14.33
N PRO A 28 -2.86 1.76 14.54
CA PRO A 28 -3.57 3.01 14.30
C PRO A 28 -2.85 4.19 14.96
N PHE A 29 -2.76 5.32 14.25
CA PHE A 29 -2.06 6.55 14.68
C PHE A 29 -0.52 6.46 14.80
N ALA A 30 0.12 5.36 14.38
CA ALA A 30 1.59 5.24 14.38
C ALA A 30 2.30 6.07 13.27
N GLY A 31 1.57 6.86 12.48
CA GLY A 31 2.16 7.70 11.43
C GLY A 31 2.52 6.97 10.13
N LYS A 32 2.11 5.71 9.95
CA LYS A 32 2.41 4.90 8.76
C LYS A 32 2.01 5.56 7.44
N ASP A 33 0.85 6.22 7.39
CA ASP A 33 0.35 6.88 6.18
C ASP A 33 1.14 8.17 5.88
N THR A 34 1.49 8.91 6.93
CA THR A 34 2.35 10.11 6.82
C THR A 34 3.73 9.77 6.27
N GLN A 35 4.38 8.74 6.84
CA GLN A 35 5.71 8.30 6.38
C GLN A 35 5.63 7.60 5.02
N GLY A 36 4.57 6.84 4.76
CA GLY A 36 4.31 6.25 3.45
C GLY A 36 4.17 7.29 2.35
N LYS A 37 3.56 8.44 2.64
CA LYS A 37 3.45 9.56 1.69
C LYS A 37 4.81 10.18 1.39
N ILE A 38 5.61 10.46 2.42
CA ILE A 38 6.98 10.99 2.24
C ILE A 38 7.81 10.02 1.38
N LEU A 39 7.76 8.72 1.69
CA LEU A 39 8.50 7.70 0.94
C LEU A 39 8.02 7.58 -0.51
N SER A 40 6.71 7.61 -0.73
CA SER A 40 6.07 7.61 -2.05
C SER A 40 6.53 8.80 -2.89
N ASP A 41 6.60 10.00 -2.30
CA ASP A 41 7.06 11.22 -2.97
C ASP A 41 8.56 11.16 -3.28
N MET A 42 9.38 10.61 -2.37
CA MET A 42 10.82 10.42 -2.59
C MET A 42 11.10 9.41 -3.71
N LEU A 43 10.33 8.33 -3.79
CA LEU A 43 10.52 7.26 -4.77
C LEU A 43 9.76 7.48 -6.09
N ASP A 44 8.98 8.58 -6.20
CA ASP A 44 8.13 8.87 -7.34
C ASP A 44 7.22 7.68 -7.71
N CYS A 45 6.46 7.20 -6.72
CA CYS A 45 5.68 5.98 -6.86
C CYS A 45 4.34 6.02 -6.11
N PRO A 46 3.34 5.20 -6.49
CA PRO A 46 2.03 5.19 -5.84
C PRO A 46 2.08 4.73 -4.37
N LEU A 47 1.27 5.39 -3.52
CA LEU A 47 0.93 4.94 -2.18
C LEU A 47 -0.47 4.31 -2.17
N LEU A 48 -0.58 3.06 -1.71
CA LEU A 48 -1.85 2.33 -1.64
C LEU A 48 -2.09 1.76 -0.24
N GLY A 49 -3.18 2.19 0.42
CA GLY A 49 -3.62 1.62 1.67
C GLY A 49 -4.63 0.48 1.48
N GLY A 50 -4.60 -0.53 2.36
CA GLY A 50 -5.59 -1.62 2.31
C GLY A 50 -7.04 -1.11 2.44
N GLY A 51 -7.26 -0.06 3.24
CA GLY A 51 -8.55 0.61 3.35
C GLY A 51 -8.92 1.43 2.11
N ASP A 52 -7.95 2.04 1.41
CA ASP A 52 -8.18 2.79 0.19
C ASP A 52 -8.57 1.86 -0.97
N ILE A 53 -7.89 0.73 -1.09
CA ILE A 53 -8.22 -0.30 -2.07
C ILE A 53 -9.69 -0.74 -1.91
N LEU A 54 -10.10 -1.06 -0.68
CA LEU A 54 -11.48 -1.47 -0.40
C LEU A 54 -12.50 -0.36 -0.70
N ARG A 55 -12.19 0.91 -0.41
CA ARG A 55 -13.07 2.06 -0.70
C ARG A 55 -13.24 2.32 -2.20
N ASN A 56 -12.21 2.04 -2.99
CA ASN A 56 -12.18 2.28 -4.44
C ASN A 56 -12.47 1.02 -5.27
N SER A 57 -12.86 -0.07 -4.63
CA SER A 57 -13.22 -1.33 -5.30
C SER A 57 -14.73 -1.57 -5.28
N VAL A 58 -15.22 -2.32 -6.27
CA VAL A 58 -16.56 -2.91 -6.19
C VAL A 58 -16.48 -4.06 -5.19
N ILE A 59 -17.13 -3.89 -4.03
CA ILE A 59 -17.10 -4.87 -2.94
C ILE A 59 -18.49 -5.47 -2.69
N PRO A 60 -18.58 -6.76 -2.34
CA PRO A 60 -19.83 -7.40 -1.90
C PRO A 60 -20.44 -6.73 -0.66
N ASP A 61 -21.75 -6.91 -0.46
CA ASP A 61 -22.46 -6.30 0.67
C ASP A 61 -21.99 -6.81 2.03
N HIS A 62 -21.58 -8.09 2.14
CA HIS A 62 -21.05 -8.63 3.39
C HIS A 62 -19.69 -8.03 3.74
N VAL A 63 -18.83 -7.77 2.75
CA VAL A 63 -17.54 -7.05 2.93
C VAL A 63 -17.80 -5.63 3.39
N ARG A 64 -18.75 -4.93 2.76
CA ARG A 64 -19.16 -3.57 3.15
C ARG A 64 -19.70 -3.53 4.59
N ALA A 65 -20.48 -4.54 4.98
CA ALA A 65 -21.00 -4.66 6.34
C ALA A 65 -19.89 -4.91 7.38
N ALA A 66 -18.94 -5.78 7.08
CA ALA A 66 -17.77 -6.02 7.93
C ALA A 66 -16.91 -4.75 8.10
N GLN A 67 -16.65 -4.04 7.00
CA GLN A 67 -15.92 -2.77 7.01
C GLN A 67 -16.59 -1.70 7.89
N LYS A 68 -17.92 -1.53 7.77
CA LYS A 68 -18.69 -0.58 8.60
C LYS A 68 -18.64 -0.89 10.10
N LYS A 69 -18.50 -2.17 10.45
CA LYS A 69 -18.38 -2.64 11.84
C LYS A 69 -16.93 -2.60 12.36
N GLY A 70 -15.95 -2.19 11.54
CA GLY A 70 -14.53 -2.23 11.90
C GLY A 70 -13.97 -3.65 12.03
N LEU A 71 -14.66 -4.65 11.47
CA LEU A 71 -14.23 -6.04 11.49
C LEU A 71 -13.17 -6.31 10.43
N LEU A 72 -12.44 -7.42 10.61
CA LEU A 72 -11.58 -7.94 9.56
C LEU A 72 -12.43 -8.40 8.38
N ILE A 73 -11.98 -8.06 7.17
CA ILE A 73 -12.54 -8.63 5.95
C ILE A 73 -12.07 -10.09 5.86
N PRO A 74 -12.95 -11.04 5.49
CA PRO A 74 -12.54 -12.42 5.28
C PRO A 74 -11.37 -12.52 4.28
N THR A 75 -10.43 -13.42 4.54
CA THR A 75 -9.18 -13.54 3.77
C THR A 75 -9.43 -13.72 2.28
N GLU A 76 -10.36 -14.61 1.90
CA GLU A 76 -10.70 -14.86 0.49
C GLU A 76 -11.28 -13.62 -0.20
N ASP A 77 -12.20 -12.92 0.47
CA ASP A 77 -12.74 -11.66 -0.07
C ASP A 77 -11.63 -10.62 -0.25
N TYR A 78 -10.74 -10.50 0.73
CA TYR A 78 -9.63 -9.55 0.68
C TYR A 78 -8.69 -9.85 -0.49
N ILE A 79 -8.30 -11.12 -0.69
CA ILE A 79 -7.47 -11.55 -1.81
C ILE A 79 -8.15 -11.24 -3.15
N ASN A 80 -9.42 -11.62 -3.28
CA ASN A 80 -10.20 -11.45 -4.51
C ASN A 80 -10.45 -9.97 -4.87
N ILE A 81 -10.40 -9.06 -3.90
CA ILE A 81 -10.53 -7.62 -4.15
C ILE A 81 -9.17 -6.97 -4.40
N VAL A 82 -8.17 -7.31 -3.59
CA VAL A 82 -6.88 -6.60 -3.59
C VAL A 82 -5.99 -7.00 -4.76
N LEU A 83 -5.92 -8.29 -5.11
CA LEU A 83 -5.04 -8.72 -6.22
C LEU A 83 -5.45 -8.10 -7.56
N PRO A 84 -6.73 -8.09 -7.97
CA PRO A 84 -7.14 -7.41 -9.21
C PRO A 84 -6.88 -5.90 -9.17
N TYR A 85 -7.05 -5.26 -8.00
CA TYR A 85 -6.77 -3.84 -7.84
C TYR A 85 -5.29 -3.52 -8.09
N LEU A 86 -4.38 -4.31 -7.52
CA LEU A 86 -2.94 -4.15 -7.73
C LEU A 86 -2.51 -4.46 -9.18
N GLY A 87 -3.30 -5.26 -9.91
CA GLY A 87 -3.07 -5.60 -11.31
C GLY A 87 -3.48 -4.53 -12.33
N GLN A 88 -3.99 -3.37 -11.90
CA GLN A 88 -4.38 -2.29 -12.81
C GLN A 88 -3.18 -1.72 -13.57
N GLU A 89 -3.38 -1.36 -14.85
CA GLU A 89 -2.33 -0.84 -15.74
C GLU A 89 -1.64 0.42 -15.18
N ALA A 90 -2.35 1.22 -14.36
CA ALA A 90 -1.81 2.40 -13.71
C ALA A 90 -0.58 2.12 -12.81
N PHE A 91 -0.45 0.89 -12.32
CA PHE A 91 0.62 0.43 -11.42
C PHE A 91 1.72 -0.36 -12.15
N ARG A 92 1.53 -0.67 -13.44
CA ARG A 92 2.47 -1.49 -14.20
C ARG A 92 3.83 -0.82 -14.32
N GLY A 93 4.89 -1.59 -14.06
CA GLY A 93 6.27 -1.13 -14.21
C GLY A 93 6.73 -0.11 -13.17
N LYS A 94 5.93 0.12 -12.11
CA LYS A 94 6.25 1.06 -11.04
C LYS A 94 6.50 0.31 -9.73
N PRO A 95 7.43 0.76 -8.88
CA PRO A 95 7.45 0.31 -7.51
C PRO A 95 6.19 0.79 -6.78
N LEU A 96 5.84 0.16 -5.67
CA LEU A 96 4.68 0.54 -4.87
C LEU A 96 5.07 0.78 -3.41
N VAL A 97 4.50 1.81 -2.80
CA VAL A 97 4.43 1.91 -1.34
C VAL A 97 3.04 1.46 -0.90
N LEU A 98 3.00 0.51 0.02
CA LEU A 98 1.79 -0.07 0.56
C LEU A 98 1.65 0.34 2.03
N SER A 99 0.47 0.77 2.43
CA SER A 99 0.13 1.04 3.83
C SER A 99 -0.76 -0.07 4.37
N SER A 100 -0.15 -0.98 5.13
CA SER A 100 -0.81 -2.10 5.79
C SER A 100 -1.69 -2.92 4.84
N VAL A 101 -1.15 -3.26 3.67
CA VAL A 101 -1.81 -4.13 2.67
C VAL A 101 -1.45 -5.58 2.97
N GLY A 102 -2.43 -6.46 3.12
CA GLY A 102 -2.22 -7.76 3.75
C GLY A 102 -2.06 -7.64 5.26
N ARG A 103 -2.31 -8.72 6.00
CA ARG A 103 -2.12 -8.75 7.46
C ARG A 103 -1.30 -9.96 7.86
N TRP A 104 -0.51 -9.77 8.92
CA TRP A 104 0.45 -10.72 9.47
C TRP A 104 -0.22 -11.89 10.22
N HIS A 105 -1.39 -11.69 10.83
CA HIS A 105 -2.25 -12.76 11.35
C HIS A 105 -3.72 -12.30 11.41
N GLY A 106 -4.60 -13.21 11.05
CA GLY A 106 -6.05 -13.23 11.28
C GLY A 106 -6.43 -14.64 11.68
#